data_AF-A0A0P1GMV7-F1
#
_entry.id   AF-A0A0P1GMV7-F1
#
_cell.length_a   1.000
_cell.length_b   1.000
_cell.length_c   1.000
_cell.angle_alpha   90.00
_cell.angle_beta   90.00
_cell.angle_gamma   90.00
#
_symmetry.space_group_name_H-M   'P 1'
#
loop_
_entity.id
_entity.type
_entity.pdbx_description
1 polymer ?
#
loop_
_entity_poly.entity_id
_entity_poly.type
_entity_poly.pdbx_seq_one_letter_code
_entity_poly.pdbx_strand_id
1 'polypeptide(L)'
;MTGPTVTEEVKLGPMADSLGFLLRLSQLESFRDFYTGMEDLGMRPGEFSVLMLIGENPGIRQGVLARKLMIKRAHMTKMVQAMEADGLVTRTVPPEDKRSIELRLSEQGAARLAHMRGPFEEHESRNLSRLSDAELDTLKRLLKTYLDVRE
;
A
#
# COMPACT_ATOMS: atom_id res chain seq x y z
N MET A 1 1.65 36.10 -37.90
CA MET A 1 1.49 34.66 -37.61
C MET A 1 1.80 34.46 -36.14
N THR A 2 0.78 34.46 -35.28
CA THR A 2 0.92 34.10 -33.87
C THR A 2 1.02 32.58 -33.78
N GLY A 3 2.16 32.07 -33.31
CA GLY A 3 2.33 30.64 -33.04
C GLY A 3 1.32 30.15 -31.99
N PRO A 4 1.03 28.84 -31.93
CA PRO A 4 0.07 28.32 -30.97
C PRO A 4 0.55 28.64 -29.54
N THR A 5 -0.31 29.33 -28.78
CA THR A 5 -0.09 29.61 -27.36
C THR A 5 -0.03 28.28 -26.62
N VAL A 6 1.17 27.86 -26.22
CA VAL A 6 1.34 26.70 -25.33
C VAL A 6 0.65 27.05 -24.01
N THR A 7 -0.34 26.27 -23.64
CA THR A 7 -1.03 26.45 -22.36
C THR A 7 -0.27 25.66 -21.30
N GLU A 8 0.29 26.35 -20.32
CA GLU A 8 1.08 25.75 -19.21
C GLU A 8 0.19 25.26 -18.06
N GLU A 9 -1.11 25.58 -18.08
CA GLU A 9 -2.06 25.23 -17.03
C GLU A 9 -3.15 24.26 -17.51
N VAL A 10 -3.43 23.23 -16.71
CA VAL A 10 -4.51 22.28 -16.97
C VAL A 10 -5.77 22.72 -16.24
N LYS A 11 -6.83 23.04 -16.98
CA LYS A 11 -8.17 23.24 -16.39
C LYS A 11 -8.80 21.89 -16.10
N LEU A 12 -9.06 21.59 -14.83
CA LEU A 12 -9.65 20.30 -14.42
C LEU A 12 -11.14 20.17 -14.79
N GLY A 13 -11.89 21.28 -14.84
CA GLY A 13 -13.32 21.26 -15.17
C GLY A 13 -14.10 20.28 -14.29
N PRO A 14 -15.01 19.46 -14.84
CA PRO A 14 -15.78 18.47 -14.08
C PRO A 14 -14.92 17.41 -13.34
N MET A 15 -13.65 17.24 -13.71
CA MET A 15 -12.76 16.31 -13.01
C MET A 15 -12.36 16.81 -11.62
N ALA A 16 -12.46 18.11 -11.36
CA ALA A 16 -12.16 18.68 -10.04
C ALA A 16 -13.02 18.06 -8.93
N ASP A 17 -14.28 17.71 -9.24
CA ASP A 17 -15.24 17.12 -8.30
C ASP A 17 -15.40 15.59 -8.46
N SER A 18 -14.63 14.97 -9.37
CA SER A 18 -14.71 13.53 -9.61
C SER A 18 -13.97 12.75 -8.53
N LEU A 19 -14.71 12.05 -7.66
CA LEU A 19 -14.13 11.24 -6.58
C LEU A 19 -13.09 10.23 -7.10
N GLY A 20 -13.40 9.49 -8.17
CA GLY A 20 -12.47 8.51 -8.74
C GLY A 20 -11.18 9.15 -9.28
N PHE A 21 -11.27 10.37 -9.82
CA PHE A 21 -10.10 11.12 -10.25
C PHE A 21 -9.27 11.61 -9.07
N LEU A 22 -9.92 12.17 -8.04
CA LEU A 22 -9.26 12.61 -6.81
C LEU A 22 -8.55 11.44 -6.10
N LEU A 23 -9.22 10.28 -5.95
CA LEU A 23 -8.61 9.07 -5.38
C LEU A 23 -7.37 8.62 -6.16
N ARG A 24 -7.41 8.70 -7.49
CA ARG A 24 -6.24 8.39 -8.32
C ARG A 24 -5.10 9.37 -8.06
N LEU A 25 -5.35 10.69 -8.06
CA LEU A 25 -4.31 11.68 -7.80
C LEU A 25 -3.74 11.55 -6.38
N SER A 26 -4.60 11.31 -5.38
CA SER A 26 -4.17 11.03 -4.01
C SER A 26 -3.27 9.81 -3.94
N GLN A 27 -3.61 8.71 -4.63
CA GLN A 27 -2.72 7.53 -4.67
C GLN A 27 -1.37 7.83 -5.31
N LEU A 28 -1.33 8.58 -6.42
CA LEU A 28 -0.09 8.95 -7.08
C LEU A 28 0.79 9.84 -6.19
N GLU A 29 0.20 10.81 -5.50
CA GLU A 29 0.91 11.68 -4.56
C GLU A 29 1.47 10.87 -3.38
N SER A 30 0.65 10.02 -2.75
CA SER A 30 1.11 9.14 -1.68
C SER A 30 2.25 8.24 -2.13
N PHE A 31 2.17 7.66 -3.33
CA PHE A 31 3.24 6.80 -3.83
C PHE A 31 4.52 7.59 -4.12
N ARG A 32 4.39 8.81 -4.63
CA ARG A 32 5.56 9.69 -4.84
C ARG A 32 6.27 9.98 -3.53
N ASP A 33 5.55 10.40 -2.48
CA ASP A 33 6.15 10.66 -1.17
C ASP A 33 6.73 9.38 -0.55
N PHE A 34 6.04 8.24 -0.70
CA PHE A 34 6.56 6.93 -0.27
C PHE A 34 7.94 6.66 -0.90
N TYR A 35 8.08 6.83 -2.22
CA TYR A 35 9.37 6.58 -2.88
C TYR A 35 10.44 7.58 -2.46
N THR A 36 10.09 8.84 -2.21
CA THR A 36 11.06 9.85 -1.71
C THR A 36 11.52 9.55 -0.28
N GLY A 37 10.62 9.09 0.60
CA GLY A 37 10.94 8.82 2.00
C GLY A 37 11.53 7.42 2.26
N MET A 38 11.39 6.50 1.31
CA MET A 38 11.74 5.08 1.48
C MET A 38 12.55 4.51 0.33
N GLU A 39 13.27 5.35 -0.43
CA GLU A 39 14.08 4.93 -1.58
C GLU A 39 15.08 3.82 -1.22
N ASP A 40 15.77 3.97 -0.08
CA ASP A 40 16.76 3.01 0.43
C ASP A 40 16.16 1.64 0.80
N LEU A 41 14.83 1.55 0.88
CA LEU A 41 14.14 0.31 1.23
C LEU A 41 13.96 -0.61 0.03
N GLY A 42 14.14 -0.13 -1.20
CA GLY A 42 14.07 -0.94 -2.42
C GLY A 42 12.73 -1.67 -2.60
N MET A 43 11.67 -1.19 -1.96
CA MET A 43 10.38 -1.87 -1.85
C MET A 43 9.26 -0.98 -2.37
N ARG A 44 8.25 -1.57 -3.00
CA ARG A 44 7.06 -0.87 -3.50
C ARG A 44 6.00 -0.74 -2.40
N PRO A 45 5.13 0.28 -2.44
CA PRO A 45 4.06 0.47 -1.44
C PRO A 45 3.17 -0.77 -1.21
N GLY A 46 2.85 -1.50 -2.27
CA GLY A 46 2.07 -2.73 -2.19
C GLY A 46 2.80 -3.88 -1.50
N GLU A 47 4.11 -4.00 -1.73
CA GLU A 47 4.96 -5.01 -1.08
C GLU A 47 5.10 -4.70 0.42
N PHE A 48 5.29 -3.42 0.76
CA PHE A 48 5.29 -2.98 2.15
C PHE A 48 3.98 -3.31 2.87
N SER A 49 2.84 -3.02 2.23
CA SER A 49 1.51 -3.34 2.77
C SER A 49 1.34 -4.85 3.01
N VAL A 50 1.85 -5.69 2.11
CA VAL A 50 1.85 -7.15 2.28
C VAL A 50 2.71 -7.57 3.47
N LEU A 51 3.94 -7.08 3.57
CA LEU A 51 4.86 -7.44 4.65
C LEU A 51 4.30 -7.03 6.02
N MET A 52 3.78 -5.80 6.12
CA MET A 52 3.14 -5.28 7.32
C MET A 52 1.97 -6.17 7.77
N LEU A 53 1.04 -6.48 6.85
CA LEU A 53 -0.12 -7.29 7.19
C LEU A 53 0.21 -8.75 7.52
N ILE A 54 1.27 -9.33 6.95
CA ILE A 54 1.77 -10.64 7.39
C ILE A 54 2.31 -10.55 8.82
N GLY A 55 3.03 -9.48 9.16
CA GLY A 55 3.54 -9.23 10.50
C GLY A 55 2.44 -9.14 11.56
N GLU A 56 1.37 -8.41 11.25
CA GLU A 56 0.19 -8.28 12.13
C GLU A 56 -0.68 -9.55 12.17
N ASN A 57 -0.53 -10.45 11.19
CA ASN A 57 -1.35 -11.67 11.08
C ASN A 57 -0.51 -12.92 10.78
N PRO A 58 0.31 -13.41 11.74
CA PRO A 58 1.14 -14.59 11.50
C PRO A 58 0.31 -15.84 11.21
N GLY A 59 0.54 -16.47 10.06
CA GLY A 59 -0.23 -17.63 9.57
C GLY A 59 -1.38 -17.25 8.63
N ILE A 60 -1.49 -15.97 8.23
CA ILE A 60 -2.53 -15.52 7.31
C ILE A 60 -2.46 -16.29 5.98
N ARG A 61 -3.63 -16.71 5.49
CA ARG A 61 -3.73 -17.36 4.18
C ARG A 61 -3.45 -16.35 3.06
N GLN A 62 -2.54 -16.67 2.15
CA GLN A 62 -2.16 -15.82 1.01
C GLN A 62 -3.37 -15.33 0.21
N GLY A 63 -4.36 -16.21 -0.01
CA GLY A 63 -5.59 -15.86 -0.75
C GLY A 63 -6.50 -14.87 -0.01
N VAL A 64 -6.50 -14.88 1.32
CA VAL A 64 -7.23 -13.90 2.15
C VAL A 64 -6.56 -12.54 2.02
N LEU A 65 -5.23 -12.51 2.18
CA LEU A 65 -4.44 -11.28 2.04
C LEU A 65 -4.57 -10.66 0.65
N ALA A 66 -4.52 -11.47 -0.41
CA ALA A 66 -4.72 -11.03 -1.78
C ALA A 66 -6.06 -10.32 -1.98
N ARG A 67 -7.15 -10.88 -1.44
CA ARG A 67 -8.48 -10.26 -1.52
C ARG A 67 -8.55 -8.95 -0.74
N LYS A 68 -8.04 -8.93 0.49
CA LYS A 68 -8.06 -7.73 1.34
C LYS A 68 -7.31 -6.56 0.71
N LEU A 69 -6.17 -6.83 0.09
CA LEU A 69 -5.35 -5.83 -0.60
C LEU A 69 -5.77 -5.57 -2.05
N MET A 70 -6.83 -6.21 -2.54
CA MET A 70 -7.30 -6.12 -3.93
C MET A 70 -6.19 -6.47 -4.95
N ILE A 71 -5.26 -7.35 -4.58
CA ILE A 71 -4.16 -7.81 -5.43
C ILE A 71 -4.60 -9.08 -6.15
N LYS A 72 -4.49 -9.09 -7.48
CA LYS A 72 -4.76 -10.28 -8.30
C LYS A 72 -3.93 -11.47 -7.81
N ARG A 73 -4.56 -12.65 -7.67
CA ARG A 73 -3.92 -13.86 -7.13
C ARG A 73 -2.54 -14.16 -7.75
N ALA A 74 -2.43 -14.09 -9.08
CA ALA A 74 -1.17 -14.35 -9.76
C ALA A 74 -0.06 -13.35 -9.39
N HIS A 75 -0.42 -12.08 -9.18
CA HIS A 75 0.53 -11.06 -8.74
C HIS A 75 0.93 -11.28 -7.27
N MET A 76 -0.02 -11.59 -6.39
CA MET A 76 0.28 -11.94 -5.00
C MET A 76 1.24 -13.14 -4.91
N THR A 77 1.02 -14.19 -5.71
CA THR A 77 1.93 -15.34 -5.72
C THR A 77 3.34 -14.94 -6.09
N LYS A 78 3.53 -14.15 -7.16
CA LYS A 78 4.86 -13.69 -7.58
C LYS A 78 5.52 -12.82 -6.51
N MET A 79 4.75 -11.92 -5.90
CA MET A 79 5.23 -11.02 -4.85
C MET A 79 5.71 -11.80 -3.62
N VAL A 80 4.90 -12.74 -3.13
CA VAL A 80 5.26 -13.57 -1.98
C VAL A 80 6.43 -14.51 -2.28
N GLN A 81 6.54 -15.03 -3.51
CA GLN A 81 7.71 -15.82 -3.93
C GLN A 81 8.99 -14.99 -3.93
N ALA A 82 8.93 -13.74 -4.37
CA ALA A 82 10.07 -12.83 -4.30
C ALA A 82 10.46 -12.54 -2.84
N MET A 83 9.49 -12.22 -1.98
CA MET A 83 9.74 -12.01 -0.54
C MET A 83 10.30 -13.23 0.16
N GLU A 84 9.89 -14.44 -0.23
CA GLU A 84 10.46 -15.70 0.27
C GLU A 84 11.91 -15.90 -0.21
N ALA A 85 12.19 -15.62 -1.48
CA ALA A 85 13.54 -15.68 -2.03
C ALA A 85 14.49 -14.66 -1.37
N ASP A 86 13.97 -13.49 -1.02
CA ASP A 86 14.69 -12.44 -0.28
C ASP A 86 14.79 -12.74 1.22
N GLY A 87 14.27 -13.87 1.67
CA GLY A 87 14.34 -14.33 3.07
C GLY A 87 13.40 -13.61 4.03
N LEU A 88 12.46 -12.80 3.55
CA LEU A 88 11.56 -11.99 4.38
C LEU A 88 10.31 -12.74 4.88
N VAL A 89 9.82 -13.71 4.09
CA VAL A 89 8.57 -14.42 4.36
C VAL A 89 8.79 -15.93 4.26
N THR A 90 8.20 -16.69 5.18
CA THR A 90 8.12 -18.16 5.07
C THR A 90 6.73 -18.58 4.62
N ARG A 91 6.64 -19.51 3.68
CA ARG A 91 5.38 -20.11 3.24
C ARG A 91 5.25 -21.53 3.77
N THR A 92 4.07 -21.85 4.29
CA THR A 92 3.75 -23.21 4.75
C THR A 92 2.48 -23.69 4.07
N VAL A 93 2.49 -24.94 3.61
CA VAL A 93 1.30 -25.63 3.11
C VAL A 93 0.79 -26.53 4.23
N PRO A 94 -0.35 -26.22 4.86
CA PRO A 94 -0.87 -27.02 5.96
C PRO A 94 -1.21 -28.45 5.49
N PRO A 95 -0.93 -29.49 6.31
CA PRO A 95 -1.22 -30.89 5.98
C PRO A 95 -2.69 -31.15 5.62
N GLU A 96 -3.59 -30.48 6.33
CA GLU A 96 -5.05 -30.59 6.25
C GLU A 96 -5.66 -29.86 5.05
N ASP A 97 -4.97 -28.86 4.48
CA ASP A 97 -5.44 -28.13 3.30
C ASP A 97 -4.26 -27.73 2.41
N LYS A 98 -3.88 -28.66 1.52
CA LYS A 98 -2.82 -28.48 0.52
C LYS A 98 -3.08 -27.34 -0.48
N ARG A 99 -4.28 -26.77 -0.49
CA ARG A 99 -4.65 -25.65 -1.37
C ARG A 99 -4.47 -24.30 -0.68
N SER A 100 -4.23 -24.29 0.63
CA SER A 100 -3.96 -23.08 1.41
C SER A 100 -2.45 -22.89 1.61
N ILE A 101 -1.97 -21.68 1.34
CA ILE A 101 -0.61 -21.27 1.66
C ILE A 101 -0.74 -20.27 2.80
N GLU A 102 -0.11 -20.57 3.93
CA GLU A 102 -0.01 -19.69 5.08
C GLU A 102 1.31 -18.93 5.05
N LEU A 103 1.26 -17.66 5.45
CA LEU A 103 2.38 -16.74 5.40
C LEU A 103 2.77 -16.31 6.81
N ARG A 104 4.08 -16.28 7.09
CA ARG A 104 4.67 -15.72 8.30
C ARG A 104 5.89 -14.90 7.92
N LEU A 105 6.20 -13.87 8.70
CA LEU A 105 7.51 -13.23 8.59
C LEU A 105 8.59 -14.20 9.08
N SER A 106 9.73 -14.19 8.43
CA SER A 106 10.96 -14.72 9.02
C SER A 106 11.50 -13.75 10.08
N GLU A 107 12.57 -14.13 10.78
CA GLU A 107 13.31 -13.22 11.65
C GLU A 107 13.84 -12.00 10.88
N GLN A 108 14.36 -12.22 9.66
CA GLN A 108 14.83 -11.15 8.78
C GLN A 108 13.69 -10.24 8.33
N GLY A 109 12.53 -10.81 7.99
CA GLY A 109 11.34 -10.04 7.61
C GLY A 109 10.81 -9.18 8.75
N ALA A 110 10.77 -9.74 9.98
CA ALA A 110 10.37 -9.01 11.17
C ALA A 110 11.36 -7.87 11.48
N ALA A 111 12.67 -8.13 11.40
CA ALA A 111 13.69 -7.10 11.54
C ALA A 111 13.53 -6.02 10.46
N ARG A 112 13.39 -6.40 9.18
CA ARG A 112 13.19 -5.45 8.08
C ARG A 112 11.98 -4.56 8.34
N LEU A 113 10.83 -5.15 8.69
CA LEU A 113 9.61 -4.40 8.99
C LEU A 113 9.82 -3.41 10.15
N ALA A 114 10.54 -3.79 11.21
CA ALA A 114 10.85 -2.90 12.32
C ALA A 114 11.67 -1.67 11.88
N HIS A 115 12.66 -1.87 10.99
CA HIS A 115 13.46 -0.76 10.43
C HIS A 115 12.65 0.17 9.53
N MET A 116 11.53 -0.30 8.96
CA MET A 116 10.67 0.49 8.08
C MET A 116 9.62 1.33 8.83
N ARG A 117 9.39 1.08 10.14
CA ARG A 117 8.34 1.78 10.92
C ARG A 117 8.57 3.29 10.98
N GLY A 118 9.77 3.73 11.33
CA GLY A 118 10.10 5.16 11.41
C GLY A 118 9.90 5.89 10.07
N PRO A 119 10.54 5.46 8.97
CA PRO A 119 10.33 6.07 7.66
C PRO A 119 8.86 6.09 7.21
N PHE A 120 8.09 5.07 7.57
CA PHE A 120 6.65 5.02 7.28
C PHE A 120 5.84 6.03 8.10
N GLU A 121 6.14 6.19 9.39
CA GLU A 121 5.50 7.21 10.23
C GLU A 121 5.79 8.63 9.73
N GLU A 122 7.03 8.87 9.29
CA GLU A 122 7.39 10.15 8.67
C GLU A 122 6.68 10.37 7.33
N HIS A 123 6.55 9.32 6.51
CA HIS A 123 5.76 9.35 5.28
C HIS A 123 4.30 9.73 5.56
N GLU A 124 3.65 9.06 6.51
CA GLU A 124 2.28 9.39 6.91
C GLU A 124 2.17 10.84 7.41
N SER A 125 3.12 11.30 8.22
CA SER A 125 3.12 12.68 8.72
C SER A 125 3.26 13.72 7.60
N ARG A 126 4.19 13.53 6.66
CA ARG A 126 4.40 14.46 5.53
C ARG A 126 3.19 14.48 4.60
N ASN A 127 2.72 13.30 4.20
CA ASN A 127 1.67 13.15 3.20
C ASN A 127 0.32 13.70 3.69
N LEU A 128 0.09 13.69 5.01
CA LEU A 128 -1.17 14.12 5.63
C LEU A 128 -1.10 15.52 6.26
N SER A 129 0.06 16.20 6.18
CA SER A 129 0.31 17.52 6.78
C SER A 129 -0.60 18.66 6.28
N ARG A 130 -1.30 18.46 5.16
CA ARG A 130 -2.22 19.45 4.57
C ARG A 130 -3.61 19.46 5.22
N LEU A 131 -3.89 18.52 6.12
CA LEU A 131 -5.16 18.37 6.82
C LEU A 131 -4.93 18.56 8.32
N SER A 132 -5.87 19.21 9.00
CA SER A 132 -5.95 19.13 10.46
C SER A 132 -6.30 17.72 10.93
N ASP A 133 -6.03 17.41 12.19
CA ASP A 133 -6.34 16.09 12.77
C ASP A 133 -7.82 15.71 12.60
N ALA A 134 -8.73 16.67 12.78
CA ALA A 134 -10.17 16.46 12.63
C ALA A 134 -10.60 16.18 11.18
N GLU A 135 -9.99 16.88 10.20
CA GLU A 135 -10.21 16.62 8.78
C GLU A 135 -9.66 15.25 8.37
N LEU A 136 -8.48 14.90 8.89
CA LEU A 136 -7.85 13.62 8.64
C LEU A 136 -8.70 12.46 9.19
N ASP A 137 -9.19 12.57 10.42
CA ASP A 137 -10.07 11.56 11.02
C ASP A 137 -11.38 11.43 10.24
N THR A 138 -11.94 12.56 9.79
CA THR A 138 -13.11 12.57 8.92
C THR A 138 -12.83 11.86 7.61
N LEU A 139 -11.71 12.16 6.95
CA LEU A 139 -11.31 11.52 5.70
C LEU A 139 -11.10 10.01 5.88
N LYS A 140 -10.36 9.58 6.91
CA LYS A 140 -10.12 8.18 7.24
C LYS A 140 -11.45 7.44 7.45
N ARG A 141 -12.38 8.02 8.21
CA ARG A 141 -13.71 7.45 8.42
C ARG A 141 -14.49 7.31 7.12
N LEU A 142 -14.56 8.37 6.30
CA LEU A 142 -15.28 8.35 5.02
C LEU A 142 -14.68 7.34 4.03
N LEU A 143 -13.35 7.23 3.96
CA LEU A 143 -12.67 6.24 3.12
C LEU A 143 -12.91 4.82 3.62
N LYS A 144 -12.87 4.57 4.94
CA LYS A 144 -13.24 3.26 5.51
C LYS A 144 -14.67 2.89 5.13
N THR A 145 -15.62 3.82 5.22
CA THR A 145 -17.00 3.61 4.76
C THR A 145 -17.07 3.33 3.26
N TYR A 146 -16.41 4.14 2.43
CA TYR A 146 -16.40 3.98 0.97
C TYR A 146 -15.83 2.62 0.53
N LEU A 147 -14.80 2.13 1.23
CA LEU A 147 -14.12 0.87 0.95
C LEU A 147 -14.74 -0.35 1.66
N ASP A 148 -15.81 -0.16 2.44
CA ASP A 148 -16.40 -1.18 3.35
C ASP A 148 -15.34 -1.88 4.23
N VAL A 149 -14.39 -1.09 4.74
CA VAL A 149 -13.38 -1.56 5.70
C VAL A 149 -13.98 -1.48 7.10
N ARG A 150 -14.32 -2.64 7.67
CA ARG A 150 -14.77 -2.79 9.06
C ARG A 150 -13.58 -3.21 9.93
N GLU A 151 -13.48 -2.59 11.11
CA GLU A 151 -12.55 -2.97 12.19
C GLU A 151 -13.07 -4.19 12.96
#